data_AF-A0A9D8WPZ6-F1
#
_entry.id   AF-A0A9D8WPZ6-F1
#
_cell.length_a   1.000
_cell.length_b   1.000
_cell.length_c   1.000
_cell.angle_alpha   90.00
_cell.angle_beta   90.00
_cell.angle_gamma   90.00
#
_symmetry.space_group_name_H-M   'P 1'
#
loop_
_entity.id
_entity.type
_entity.pdbx_description
1 polymer ?
#
loop_
_entity_poly.entity_id
_entity_poly.type
_entity_poly.pdbx_seq_one_letter_code
_entity_poly.pdbx_strand_id
1 'polypeptide(L)'
;MARTKSFNIDTVFSRMSTENKLSSVNNAMMQVQSAISEVGFRAMVTSDGDTIIRMHQMEAINKFTQALSCLIFFFIGAPLGAIIRKGGLGVPVIISVIVFIIYYIFDNTGYRMARGGMWAVWFGKSIAPAILTPLAVFFTYKANNDSVVFNFDAYRELFMRLLGMRIKRNIVRKEVIINDPKYQEDSNSLAAISDEITAYAHEHHLMRLPDPIKVFFKYQPDHAIENIGERLEATIEDLSNTRDKVILTELNNYPIMSLTAHTRPFGRKWLNILAAILLPLGIVLYIRMWRFRLRLYRDLRVIKRTNENIIKRIEEMTAQVPQQDNK
;
A
#
# COMPACT_ATOMS: atom_id res chain seq x y z
N MET A 1 75.44 -35.84 -17.23
CA MET A 1 74.40 -35.53 -16.24
C MET A 1 74.91 -35.91 -14.86
N ALA A 2 75.54 -34.99 -14.12
CA ALA A 2 76.01 -35.26 -12.77
C ALA A 2 74.84 -35.11 -11.79
N ARG A 3 74.49 -36.20 -11.09
CA ARG A 3 73.53 -36.17 -9.99
C ARG A 3 74.13 -35.35 -8.85
N THR A 4 73.58 -34.17 -8.59
CA THR A 4 73.88 -33.37 -7.41
C THR A 4 73.64 -34.23 -6.17
N LYS A 5 74.69 -34.53 -5.40
CA LYS A 5 74.54 -35.16 -4.07
C LYS A 5 73.59 -34.29 -3.26
N SER A 6 72.50 -34.88 -2.76
CA SER A 6 71.55 -34.19 -1.89
C SER A 6 72.28 -33.70 -0.65
N PHE A 7 72.59 -32.41 -0.61
CA PHE A 7 73.18 -31.76 0.55
C PHE A 7 72.11 -31.74 1.65
N ASN A 8 72.30 -32.57 2.68
CA ASN A 8 71.35 -32.72 3.77
C ASN A 8 71.69 -31.70 4.87
N ILE A 9 70.97 -30.58 4.85
CA ILE A 9 71.17 -29.42 5.73
C ILE A 9 71.05 -29.82 7.21
N ASP A 10 70.15 -30.76 7.52
CA ASP A 10 69.88 -31.22 8.89
C ASP A 10 71.09 -31.98 9.49
N THR A 11 71.80 -32.75 8.66
CA THR A 11 73.01 -33.48 9.08
C THR A 11 74.17 -32.53 9.37
N VAL A 12 74.27 -31.43 8.63
CA VAL A 12 75.30 -30.39 8.85
C VAL A 12 74.96 -29.56 10.08
N PHE A 13 73.69 -29.16 10.23
CA PHE A 13 73.20 -28.40 11.37
C PHE A 13 73.38 -29.17 12.68
N SER A 14 73.04 -30.46 12.73
CA SER A 14 73.18 -31.30 13.93
C SER A 14 74.62 -31.45 14.43
N ARG A 15 75.62 -31.42 13.54
CA ARG A 15 77.06 -31.53 13.87
C ARG A 15 77.70 -30.21 14.35
N MET A 16 77.00 -29.08 14.26
CA MET A 16 77.52 -27.78 14.70
C MET A 16 77.54 -27.62 16.23
N SER A 17 78.44 -26.76 16.73
CA SER A 17 78.45 -26.33 18.13
C SER A 17 77.17 -25.55 18.48
N THR A 18 76.77 -25.58 19.74
CA THR A 18 75.52 -24.95 20.22
C THR A 18 75.46 -23.44 19.91
N GLU A 19 76.59 -22.75 19.98
CA GLU A 19 76.71 -21.33 19.66
C GLU A 19 76.50 -21.05 18.15
N ASN A 20 77.12 -21.85 17.28
CA ASN A 20 76.96 -21.72 15.82
C ASN A 20 75.54 -22.08 15.37
N LYS A 21 74.88 -23.04 16.05
CA LYS A 21 73.46 -23.35 15.84
C LYS A 21 72.58 -22.15 16.17
N LEU A 22 72.78 -21.54 17.35
CA LEU A 22 72.00 -20.38 17.80
C LEU A 22 72.21 -19.17 16.90
N SER A 23 73.45 -18.88 16.49
CA SER A 23 73.76 -17.81 15.53
C SER A 23 73.09 -18.06 14.16
N SER A 24 73.17 -19.29 13.63
CA SER A 24 72.54 -19.64 12.35
C SER A 24 71.02 -19.52 12.38
N VAL A 25 70.39 -19.95 13.48
CA VAL A 25 68.94 -19.80 13.68
C VAL A 25 68.55 -18.33 13.82
N ASN A 26 69.29 -17.53 14.58
CA ASN A 26 69.01 -16.10 14.72
C ASN A 26 69.17 -15.35 13.38
N ASN A 27 70.19 -15.69 12.59
CA ASN A 27 70.37 -15.14 11.26
C ASN A 27 69.23 -15.52 10.31
N ALA A 28 68.80 -16.78 10.34
CA ALA A 28 67.63 -17.24 9.58
C ALA A 28 66.35 -16.53 10.03
N MET A 29 66.15 -16.37 11.35
CA MET A 29 65.01 -15.66 11.92
C MET A 29 64.99 -14.18 11.48
N MET A 30 66.13 -13.49 11.53
CA MET A 30 66.24 -12.10 11.05
C MET A 30 65.95 -11.99 9.55
N GLN A 31 66.43 -12.95 8.73
CA GLN A 31 66.11 -12.97 7.30
C GLN A 31 64.63 -13.19 7.04
N VAL A 32 63.99 -14.14 7.75
CA VAL A 32 62.55 -14.39 7.65
C VAL A 32 61.76 -13.16 8.10
N GLN A 33 62.15 -12.51 9.20
CA GLN A 33 61.48 -11.30 9.69
C GLN A 33 61.59 -10.13 8.70
N SER A 34 62.75 -9.97 8.07
CA SER A 34 62.97 -8.99 7.01
C SER A 34 62.09 -9.29 5.79
N ALA A 35 62.07 -10.56 5.34
CA ALA A 35 61.26 -10.99 4.21
C ALA A 35 59.74 -10.83 4.46
N ILE A 36 59.26 -11.14 5.67
CA ILE A 36 57.87 -10.90 6.07
C ILE A 36 57.53 -9.41 6.00
N SER A 37 58.44 -8.55 6.48
CA SER A 37 58.25 -7.11 6.47
C SER A 37 58.22 -6.56 5.04
N GLU A 38 59.10 -7.07 4.17
CA GLU A 38 59.14 -6.71 2.75
C GLU A 38 57.87 -7.16 2.01
N VAL A 39 57.41 -8.40 2.22
CA VAL A 39 56.17 -8.91 1.62
C VAL A 39 54.96 -8.11 2.11
N GLY A 40 54.91 -7.79 3.40
CA GLY A 40 53.86 -6.93 3.97
C GLY A 40 53.83 -5.54 3.34
N PHE A 41 54.99 -4.92 3.15
CA PHE A 41 55.10 -3.62 2.48
C PHE A 41 54.67 -3.70 1.00
N ARG A 42 55.15 -4.70 0.25
CA ARG A 42 54.77 -4.90 -1.16
C ARG A 42 53.27 -5.15 -1.32
N ALA A 43 52.66 -5.91 -0.42
CA ALA A 43 51.21 -6.16 -0.42
C ALA A 43 50.40 -4.86 -0.18
N MET A 44 50.85 -4.03 0.77
CA MET A 44 50.24 -2.72 1.02
C MET A 44 50.30 -1.81 -0.21
N VAL A 45 51.49 -1.64 -0.80
CA VAL A 45 51.70 -0.79 -1.99
C VAL A 45 50.86 -1.28 -3.18
N THR A 46 50.77 -2.60 -3.37
CA THR A 46 49.97 -3.19 -4.46
C THR A 46 48.48 -2.95 -4.23
N SER A 47 47.99 -3.16 -3.01
CA SER A 47 46.57 -2.92 -2.65
C SER A 47 46.16 -1.45 -2.84
N ASP A 48 47.03 -0.51 -2.46
CA ASP A 48 46.79 0.92 -2.64
C ASP A 48 46.76 1.29 -4.13
N GLY A 49 47.71 0.77 -4.91
CA GLY A 49 47.74 0.92 -6.37
C GLY A 49 46.47 0.40 -7.04
N ASP A 50 46.04 -0.80 -6.69
CA ASP A 50 44.80 -1.41 -7.21
C ASP A 50 43.56 -0.57 -6.87
N THR A 51 43.51 -0.01 -5.67
CA THR A 51 42.39 0.85 -5.24
C THR A 51 42.36 2.14 -6.06
N ILE A 52 43.51 2.76 -6.30
CA ILE A 52 43.62 3.97 -7.13
C ILE A 52 43.20 3.70 -8.57
N ILE A 53 43.63 2.59 -9.16
CA ILE A 53 43.26 2.19 -10.53
C ILE A 53 41.74 1.97 -10.62
N ARG A 54 41.15 1.25 -9.66
CA ARG A 54 39.70 1.03 -9.61
C ARG A 54 38.94 2.35 -9.48
N MET A 55 39.38 3.27 -8.63
CA MET A 55 38.74 4.58 -8.48
C MET A 55 38.79 5.41 -9.77
N HIS A 56 39.92 5.40 -10.49
CA HIS A 56 40.03 6.08 -11.79
C HIS A 56 39.07 5.51 -12.83
N GLN A 57 39.02 4.17 -12.94
CA GLN A 57 38.09 3.50 -13.84
C GLN A 57 36.62 3.77 -13.46
N MET A 58 36.31 3.79 -12.16
CA MET A 58 34.98 4.10 -11.65
C MET A 58 34.56 5.51 -12.06
N GLU A 59 35.44 6.49 -11.91
CA GLU A 59 35.14 7.88 -12.25
C GLU A 59 34.96 8.08 -13.76
N ALA A 60 35.75 7.37 -14.58
CA ALA A 60 35.58 7.37 -16.03
C ALA A 60 34.17 6.88 -16.43
N ILE A 61 33.73 5.75 -15.87
CA ILE A 61 32.40 5.19 -16.15
C ILE A 61 31.29 6.07 -15.56
N ASN A 62 31.51 6.64 -14.37
CA ASN A 62 30.53 7.48 -13.69
C ASN A 62 30.09 8.67 -14.55
N LYS A 63 31.02 9.30 -15.29
CA LYS A 63 30.71 10.40 -16.21
C LYS A 63 29.70 10.00 -17.28
N PHE A 64 29.86 8.82 -17.88
CA PHE A 64 28.94 8.30 -18.89
C PHE A 64 27.62 7.83 -18.28
N THR A 65 27.68 7.07 -17.18
CA THR A 65 26.49 6.59 -16.48
C THR A 65 25.62 7.73 -15.99
N GLN A 66 26.20 8.80 -15.44
CA GLN A 66 25.44 9.94 -14.92
C GLN A 66 24.65 10.64 -16.04
N ALA A 67 25.26 10.84 -17.21
CA ALA A 67 24.56 11.40 -18.37
C ALA A 67 23.44 10.47 -18.86
N LEU A 68 23.68 9.15 -18.90
CA LEU A 68 22.68 8.15 -19.26
C LEU A 68 21.51 8.13 -18.26
N SER A 69 21.79 8.22 -16.97
CA SER A 69 20.77 8.26 -15.91
C SER A 69 19.83 9.47 -16.07
N CYS A 70 20.34 10.63 -16.48
CA CYS A 70 19.51 11.79 -16.77
C CYS A 70 18.51 11.51 -17.92
N LEU A 71 18.94 10.82 -18.98
CA LEU A 71 18.05 10.42 -20.08
C LEU A 71 17.00 9.40 -19.60
N ILE A 72 17.41 8.39 -18.82
CA ILE A 72 16.49 7.40 -18.26
C ILE A 72 15.43 8.07 -17.38
N PHE A 73 15.83 9.00 -16.51
CA PHE A 73 14.88 9.74 -15.68
C PHE A 73 13.94 10.63 -16.50
N PHE A 74 14.42 11.21 -17.59
CA PHE A 74 13.56 11.94 -18.52
C PHE A 74 12.48 11.04 -19.13
N PHE A 75 12.85 9.83 -19.59
CA PHE A 75 11.90 8.85 -20.11
C PHE A 75 10.95 8.25 -19.07
N ILE A 76 11.28 8.34 -17.77
CA ILE A 76 10.34 7.97 -16.70
C ILE A 76 9.42 9.15 -16.37
N GLY A 77 9.98 10.36 -16.27
CA GLY A 77 9.26 11.57 -15.88
C GLY A 77 8.29 12.09 -16.93
N ALA A 78 8.69 12.09 -18.22
CA ALA A 78 7.87 12.55 -19.33
C ALA A 78 6.51 11.79 -19.43
N PRO A 79 6.47 10.45 -19.45
CA PRO A 79 5.21 9.71 -19.47
C PRO A 79 4.41 9.89 -18.18
N LEU A 80 5.04 9.89 -17.00
CA LEU A 80 4.32 10.09 -15.74
C LEU A 80 3.65 11.48 -15.67
N GLY A 81 4.32 12.52 -16.18
CA GLY A 81 3.76 13.87 -16.26
C GLY A 81 2.60 13.99 -17.25
N ALA A 82 2.70 13.31 -18.40
CA ALA A 82 1.65 13.33 -19.42
C ALA A 82 0.40 12.49 -19.03
N ILE A 83 0.60 11.34 -18.39
CA ILE A 83 -0.50 10.45 -17.97
C ILE A 83 -1.29 11.05 -16.79
N ILE A 84 -0.62 11.62 -15.78
CA ILE A 84 -1.25 12.02 -14.51
C ILE A 84 -1.82 13.44 -14.60
N ARG A 85 -2.59 13.74 -15.66
CA ARG A 85 -3.20 15.07 -15.89
C ARG A 85 -4.38 15.38 -14.95
N LYS A 86 -4.94 14.37 -14.28
CA LYS A 86 -6.11 14.52 -13.37
C LYS A 86 -5.76 14.50 -11.86
N GLY A 87 -4.49 14.30 -11.50
CA GLY A 87 -4.02 14.38 -10.12
C GLY A 87 -3.48 15.78 -9.80
N GLY A 88 -3.63 16.25 -8.56
CA GLY A 88 -2.98 17.49 -8.12
C GLY A 88 -1.45 17.42 -8.31
N LEU A 89 -0.81 18.58 -8.50
CA LEU A 89 0.61 18.75 -8.87
C LEU A 89 1.61 17.89 -8.06
N GLY A 90 1.27 17.44 -6.84
CA GLY A 90 2.17 16.69 -5.96
C GLY A 90 2.32 15.19 -6.26
N VAL A 91 1.32 14.51 -6.84
CA VAL A 91 1.38 13.05 -7.08
C VAL A 91 2.53 12.64 -8.03
N PRO A 92 2.69 13.25 -9.21
CA PRO A 92 3.82 12.91 -10.10
C PRO A 92 5.19 13.21 -9.48
N VAL A 93 5.29 14.26 -8.64
CA VAL A 93 6.52 14.62 -7.93
C VAL A 93 6.91 13.55 -6.91
N ILE A 94 5.96 13.07 -6.10
CA ILE A 94 6.23 12.03 -5.09
C ILE A 94 6.73 10.75 -5.76
N ILE A 95 6.09 10.33 -6.85
CA ILE A 95 6.51 9.14 -7.60
C ILE A 95 7.93 9.30 -8.15
N SER A 96 8.25 10.48 -8.69
CA SER A 96 9.59 10.80 -9.20
C SER A 96 10.66 10.71 -8.09
N VAL A 97 10.35 11.21 -6.88
CA VAL A 97 11.26 11.13 -5.72
C VAL A 97 11.49 9.67 -5.29
N ILE A 98 10.45 8.83 -5.26
CA ILE A 98 10.59 7.41 -4.91
C ILE A 98 11.51 6.69 -5.89
N VAL A 99 11.31 6.90 -7.20
CA VAL A 99 12.16 6.29 -8.24
C VAL A 99 13.60 6.79 -8.12
N PHE A 100 13.80 8.07 -7.81
CA PHE A 100 15.13 8.64 -7.57
C PHE A 100 15.82 8.04 -6.33
N ILE A 101 15.09 7.80 -5.24
CA ILE A 101 15.64 7.12 -4.06
C ILE A 101 16.10 5.71 -4.41
N ILE A 102 15.29 4.95 -5.17
CA ILE A 102 15.64 3.60 -5.60
C ILE A 102 16.92 3.62 -6.45
N TYR A 103 17.02 4.53 -7.43
CA TYR A 103 18.24 4.75 -8.20
C TYR A 103 19.45 4.98 -7.29
N TYR A 104 19.33 5.93 -6.35
CA TYR A 104 20.42 6.31 -5.45
C TYR A 104 20.89 5.13 -4.59
N ILE A 105 19.96 4.29 -4.12
CA ILE A 105 20.30 3.08 -3.36
C ILE A 105 21.11 2.10 -4.23
N PHE A 106 20.68 1.86 -5.47
CA PHE A 106 21.39 0.94 -6.37
C PHE A 106 22.76 1.49 -6.80
N ASP A 107 22.88 2.78 -7.14
CA ASP A 107 24.16 3.37 -7.53
C ASP A 107 25.15 3.42 -6.35
N ASN A 108 24.69 3.82 -5.16
CA ASN A 108 25.56 3.83 -3.97
C ASN A 108 25.97 2.41 -3.54
N THR A 109 25.07 1.43 -3.65
CA THR A 109 25.40 0.02 -3.40
C THR A 109 26.45 -0.48 -4.42
N GLY A 110 26.20 -0.26 -5.71
CA GLY A 110 27.12 -0.65 -6.78
C GLY A 110 28.50 0.02 -6.65
N TYR A 111 28.51 1.28 -6.24
CA TYR A 111 29.72 2.05 -5.94
C TYR A 111 30.54 1.43 -4.80
N ARG A 112 29.89 1.11 -3.67
CA ARG A 112 30.55 0.45 -2.53
C ARG A 112 31.12 -0.92 -2.91
N MET A 113 30.38 -1.70 -3.68
CA MET A 113 30.80 -3.04 -4.11
C MET A 113 31.97 -3.02 -5.11
N ALA A 114 31.96 -2.07 -6.05
CA ALA A 114 33.05 -1.86 -7.00
C ALA A 114 34.32 -1.34 -6.31
N ARG A 115 34.18 -0.41 -5.35
CA ARG A 115 35.32 0.13 -4.59
C ARG A 115 35.96 -0.93 -3.69
N GLY A 116 35.15 -1.75 -3.02
CA GLY A 116 35.63 -2.88 -2.21
C GLY A 116 36.17 -4.06 -3.03
N GLY A 117 36.14 -3.94 -4.36
CA GLY A 117 36.71 -4.90 -5.28
C GLY A 117 36.00 -6.25 -5.37
N MET A 118 34.82 -6.37 -4.77
CA MET A 118 33.97 -7.55 -4.83
C MET A 118 33.41 -7.76 -6.24
N TRP A 119 33.04 -6.66 -6.93
CA TRP A 119 32.47 -6.67 -8.27
C TRP A 119 33.35 -5.92 -9.26
N ALA A 120 33.23 -6.28 -10.54
CA ALA A 120 33.88 -5.54 -11.62
C ALA A 120 33.35 -4.09 -11.66
N VAL A 121 34.26 -3.13 -11.86
CA VAL A 121 33.96 -1.69 -11.84
C VAL A 121 32.84 -1.31 -12.82
N TRP A 122 32.86 -1.87 -14.02
CA TRP A 122 31.84 -1.62 -15.03
C TRP A 122 30.45 -2.10 -14.58
N PHE A 123 30.36 -3.31 -14.01
CA PHE A 123 29.11 -3.90 -13.56
C PHE A 123 28.53 -3.15 -12.34
N GLY A 124 29.39 -2.79 -11.39
CA GLY A 124 28.98 -2.04 -10.20
C GLY A 124 28.42 -0.66 -10.55
N LYS A 125 28.98 0.03 -11.55
CA LYS A 125 28.48 1.35 -11.98
C LYS A 125 27.36 1.27 -13.01
N SER A 126 27.13 0.13 -13.67
CA SER A 126 26.04 -0.04 -14.64
C SER A 126 24.77 -0.65 -14.05
N ILE A 127 24.78 -1.15 -12.81
CA ILE A 127 23.62 -1.86 -12.24
C ILE A 127 22.37 -0.98 -12.11
N ALA A 128 22.54 0.27 -11.65
CA ALA A 128 21.44 1.19 -11.47
C ALA A 128 20.74 1.55 -12.80
N PRO A 129 21.46 2.02 -13.85
CA PRO A 129 20.82 2.26 -15.14
C PRO A 129 20.33 0.96 -15.81
N ALA A 130 20.99 -0.18 -15.62
CA ALA A 130 20.54 -1.46 -16.18
C ALA A 130 19.18 -1.91 -15.64
N ILE A 131 18.89 -1.67 -14.36
CA ILE A 131 17.58 -1.97 -13.76
C ILE A 131 16.53 -0.94 -14.16
N LEU A 132 16.90 0.34 -14.25
CA LEU A 132 15.95 1.40 -14.56
C LEU A 132 15.60 1.50 -16.05
N THR A 133 16.50 1.09 -16.95
CA THR A 133 16.26 1.12 -18.40
C THR A 133 15.01 0.33 -18.82
N PRO A 134 14.83 -0.96 -18.46
CA PRO A 134 13.63 -1.70 -18.82
C PRO A 134 12.36 -1.11 -18.18
N LEU A 135 12.47 -0.55 -16.97
CA LEU A 135 11.37 0.20 -16.33
C LEU A 135 11.01 1.45 -17.12
N ALA A 136 11.99 2.25 -17.55
CA ALA A 136 11.78 3.44 -18.35
C ALA A 136 11.14 3.12 -19.71
N VAL A 137 11.62 2.07 -20.38
CA VAL A 137 11.02 1.58 -21.63
C VAL A 137 9.59 1.10 -21.39
N PHE A 138 9.35 0.33 -20.33
CA PHE A 138 8.01 -0.15 -19.97
C PHE A 138 7.04 1.00 -19.70
N PHE A 139 7.45 2.00 -18.90
CA PHE A 139 6.63 3.17 -18.62
C PHE A 139 6.36 4.00 -19.89
N THR A 140 7.36 4.20 -20.72
CA THR A 140 7.21 4.92 -22.00
C THR A 140 6.26 4.19 -22.94
N TYR A 141 6.41 2.86 -23.09
CA TYR A 141 5.54 2.03 -23.92
C TYR A 141 4.09 2.02 -23.40
N LYS A 142 3.90 1.91 -22.09
CA LYS A 142 2.57 1.90 -21.47
C LYS A 142 1.87 3.26 -21.55
N ALA A 143 2.63 4.35 -21.47
CA ALA A 143 2.14 5.71 -21.68
C ALA A 143 1.67 5.95 -23.11
N ASN A 144 2.43 5.45 -24.09
CA ASN A 144 2.10 5.64 -25.49
C ASN A 144 0.87 4.83 -25.93
N ASN A 145 0.61 3.69 -25.29
CA ASN A 145 -0.52 2.80 -25.60
C ASN A 145 -1.79 3.05 -24.75
N ASP A 146 -1.93 4.25 -24.16
CA ASP A 146 -3.10 4.74 -23.40
C ASP A 146 -3.71 3.70 -22.44
N SER A 147 -2.83 2.89 -21.85
CA SER A 147 -3.26 1.61 -21.30
C SER A 147 -3.74 1.78 -19.86
N VAL A 148 -4.97 1.31 -19.63
CA VAL A 148 -5.79 1.29 -18.40
C VAL A 148 -5.09 0.72 -17.15
N VAL A 149 -3.84 0.23 -17.27
CA VAL A 149 -3.01 -0.25 -16.15
C VAL A 149 -2.66 0.87 -15.17
N PHE A 150 -2.63 2.13 -15.62
CA PHE A 150 -2.55 3.31 -14.75
C PHE A 150 -3.84 4.11 -14.77
N ASN A 151 -4.99 3.43 -14.78
CA ASN A 151 -6.24 4.11 -14.51
C ASN A 151 -6.25 4.48 -13.01
N PHE A 152 -5.60 5.59 -12.68
CA PHE A 152 -5.56 6.13 -11.32
C PHE A 152 -6.98 6.35 -10.82
N ASP A 153 -7.95 6.59 -11.70
CA ASP A 153 -9.37 6.62 -11.35
C ASP A 153 -9.89 5.23 -10.93
N ALA A 154 -9.49 4.12 -11.57
CA ALA A 154 -9.84 2.76 -11.13
C ALA A 154 -9.08 2.33 -9.87
N TYR A 155 -7.80 2.71 -9.70
CA TYR A 155 -7.07 2.49 -8.45
C TYR A 155 -7.58 3.39 -7.33
N ARG A 156 -7.97 4.63 -7.64
CA ARG A 156 -8.64 5.55 -6.72
C ARG A 156 -9.99 5.03 -6.38
N GLU A 157 -10.78 4.52 -7.32
CA GLU A 157 -12.10 3.91 -7.08
C GLU A 157 -11.96 2.61 -6.29
N LEU A 158 -10.97 1.77 -6.61
CA LEU A 158 -10.60 0.60 -5.83
C LEU A 158 -10.17 1.02 -4.43
N PHE A 159 -9.37 2.08 -4.28
CA PHE A 159 -8.92 2.64 -3.01
C PHE A 159 -10.06 3.36 -2.27
N MET A 160 -11.00 3.99 -2.97
CA MET A 160 -12.22 4.60 -2.44
C MET A 160 -13.14 3.51 -1.95
N ARG A 161 -13.25 2.40 -2.67
CA ARG A 161 -14.03 1.21 -2.31
C ARG A 161 -13.34 0.42 -1.19
N LEU A 162 -12.01 0.41 -1.17
CA LEU A 162 -11.16 -0.20 -0.13
C LEU A 162 -11.20 0.63 1.17
N LEU A 163 -11.16 1.96 1.09
CA LEU A 163 -11.30 2.91 2.19
C LEU A 163 -12.77 3.24 2.53
N GLY A 164 -13.70 2.80 1.68
CA GLY A 164 -15.13 3.07 1.70
C GLY A 164 -15.50 4.56 1.79
N MET A 165 -15.27 5.31 0.72
CA MET A 165 -15.82 6.65 0.56
C MET A 165 -17.25 6.59 0.01
N ARG A 166 -18.02 7.64 0.33
CA ARG A 166 -19.49 7.75 0.19
C ARG A 166 -19.94 7.52 -1.26
N ILE A 167 -20.94 6.67 -1.46
CA ILE A 167 -21.79 6.69 -2.65
C ILE A 167 -23.05 7.46 -2.24
N LYS A 168 -23.23 8.67 -2.76
CA LYS A 168 -24.41 9.50 -2.49
C LYS A 168 -25.57 9.02 -3.36
N ARG A 169 -26.75 8.80 -2.78
CA ARG A 169 -27.95 8.45 -3.54
C ARG A 169 -28.45 9.68 -4.31
N ASN A 170 -28.95 9.46 -5.54
CA ASN A 170 -29.65 10.47 -6.32
C ASN A 170 -31.00 9.89 -6.76
N ILE A 171 -32.06 10.21 -6.02
CA ILE A 171 -33.43 9.86 -6.36
C ILE A 171 -34.00 11.05 -7.15
N VAL A 172 -34.08 10.87 -8.46
CA VAL A 172 -34.70 11.82 -9.39
C VAL A 172 -36.22 11.67 -9.32
N ARG A 173 -36.93 12.80 -9.32
CA ARG A 173 -38.40 12.82 -9.35
C ARG A 173 -38.91 12.02 -10.55
N LYS A 174 -39.78 11.03 -10.31
CA LYS A 174 -40.46 10.30 -11.38
C LYS A 174 -41.51 11.22 -12.02
N GLU A 175 -41.48 11.32 -13.35
CA GLU A 175 -42.43 12.14 -14.11
C GLU A 175 -43.84 11.50 -14.18
N VAL A 176 -43.95 10.20 -13.90
CA VAL A 176 -45.21 9.44 -13.87
C VAL A 176 -45.35 8.76 -12.51
N ILE A 177 -46.41 9.13 -11.79
CA ILE A 177 -46.79 8.54 -10.49
C ILE A 177 -47.82 7.45 -10.80
N ILE A 178 -47.49 6.19 -10.50
CA ILE A 178 -48.35 5.03 -10.81
C ILE A 178 -49.35 4.79 -9.68
N ASN A 179 -48.94 4.97 -8.42
CA ASN A 179 -49.78 4.82 -7.21
C ASN A 179 -49.52 5.98 -6.25
N ASP A 180 -50.56 6.43 -5.54
CA ASP A 180 -50.40 7.39 -4.44
C ASP A 180 -49.77 6.70 -3.22
N PRO A 181 -48.74 7.30 -2.59
CA PRO A 181 -48.04 6.70 -1.46
C PRO A 181 -48.90 6.64 -0.21
N LYS A 182 -48.71 5.60 0.60
CA LYS A 182 -49.47 5.35 1.82
C LYS A 182 -48.81 6.01 3.03
N TYR A 183 -48.92 7.33 3.10
CA TYR A 183 -48.24 8.14 4.11
C TYR A 183 -48.40 7.66 5.57
N GLN A 184 -49.58 7.16 5.98
CA GLN A 184 -49.80 6.67 7.35
C GLN A 184 -49.08 5.34 7.63
N GLU A 185 -49.09 4.41 6.68
CA GLU A 185 -48.37 3.12 6.80
C GLU A 185 -46.85 3.35 6.76
N ASP A 186 -46.40 4.27 5.91
CA ASP A 186 -44.99 4.66 5.80
C ASP A 186 -44.48 5.33 7.07
N SER A 187 -45.24 6.27 7.64
CA SER A 187 -44.88 6.94 8.90
C SER A 187 -44.70 5.96 10.05
N ASN A 188 -45.64 5.02 10.21
CA ASN A 188 -45.56 3.95 11.22
C ASN A 188 -44.34 3.05 10.98
N SER A 189 -44.06 2.71 9.73
CA SER A 189 -42.90 1.90 9.35
C SER A 189 -41.58 2.61 9.65
N LEU A 190 -41.47 3.90 9.31
CA LEU A 190 -40.30 4.73 9.61
C LEU A 190 -40.07 4.89 11.12
N ALA A 191 -41.13 4.99 11.92
CA ALA A 191 -41.04 5.05 13.38
C ALA A 191 -40.48 3.74 13.95
N ALA A 192 -41.05 2.59 13.55
CA ALA A 192 -40.57 1.28 13.96
C ALA A 192 -39.10 1.02 13.56
N ILE A 193 -38.70 1.39 12.34
CA ILE A 193 -37.31 1.31 11.88
C ILE A 193 -36.40 2.19 12.77
N SER A 194 -36.85 3.39 13.16
CA SER A 194 -36.06 4.29 14.01
C SER A 194 -35.80 3.72 15.41
N ASP A 195 -36.77 3.00 15.97
CA ASP A 195 -36.65 2.32 17.26
C ASP A 195 -35.72 1.09 17.17
N GLU A 196 -35.88 0.27 16.12
CA GLU A 196 -35.01 -0.87 15.85
C GLU A 196 -33.56 -0.46 15.61
N ILE A 197 -33.32 0.63 14.87
CA ILE A 197 -31.98 1.20 14.69
C ILE A 197 -31.37 1.63 16.03
N THR A 198 -32.17 2.22 16.92
CA THR A 198 -31.72 2.68 18.23
C THR A 198 -31.35 1.48 19.12
N ALA A 199 -32.18 0.42 19.12
CA ALA A 199 -31.91 -0.83 19.83
C ALA A 199 -30.65 -1.52 19.29
N TYR A 200 -30.52 -1.65 17.97
CA TYR A 200 -29.37 -2.25 17.30
C TYR A 200 -28.06 -1.50 17.59
N ALA A 201 -28.08 -0.16 17.55
CA ALA A 201 -26.90 0.64 17.83
C ALA A 201 -26.43 0.50 19.29
N HIS A 202 -27.38 0.32 20.23
CA HIS A 202 -27.09 0.09 21.64
C HIS A 202 -26.55 -1.33 21.87
N GLU A 203 -27.17 -2.36 21.30
CA GLU A 203 -26.77 -3.76 21.46
C GLU A 203 -25.38 -4.05 20.88
N HIS A 204 -25.08 -3.55 19.67
CA HIS A 204 -23.82 -3.88 18.96
C HIS A 204 -22.65 -2.95 19.27
N HIS A 205 -22.84 -1.96 20.16
CA HIS A 205 -21.82 -1.01 20.63
C HIS A 205 -20.98 -0.45 19.47
N LEU A 206 -21.63 0.04 18.42
CA LEU A 206 -21.00 0.39 17.12
C LEU A 206 -19.91 1.48 17.23
N MET A 207 -19.83 2.17 18.38
CA MET A 207 -18.80 3.14 18.73
C MET A 207 -17.46 2.53 19.20
N ARG A 208 -17.47 1.31 19.74
CA ARG A 208 -16.26 0.68 20.29
C ARG A 208 -15.50 -0.08 19.22
N LEU A 209 -14.18 -0.13 19.40
CA LEU A 209 -13.28 -0.99 18.62
C LEU A 209 -13.78 -2.44 18.70
N PRO A 210 -13.99 -3.12 17.56
CA PRO A 210 -14.45 -4.49 17.58
C PRO A 210 -13.33 -5.42 18.06
N ASP A 211 -13.66 -6.40 18.90
CA ASP A 211 -12.67 -7.36 19.42
C ASP A 211 -11.99 -8.11 18.25
N PRO A 212 -10.65 -7.99 18.08
CA PRO A 212 -9.96 -8.58 16.92
C PRO A 212 -10.14 -10.10 16.86
N ILE A 213 -10.21 -10.76 18.03
CA ILE A 213 -10.45 -12.20 18.11
C ILE A 213 -11.86 -12.56 17.61
N LYS A 214 -12.89 -11.77 17.95
CA LYS A 214 -14.25 -12.04 17.47
C LYS A 214 -14.37 -11.76 15.98
N VAL A 215 -13.72 -10.70 15.51
CA VAL A 215 -13.70 -10.26 14.11
C VAL A 215 -13.12 -11.33 13.17
N PHE A 216 -11.97 -11.92 13.53
CA PHE A 216 -11.31 -12.88 12.66
C PHE A 216 -11.69 -14.34 12.93
N PHE A 217 -12.11 -14.68 14.17
CA PHE A 217 -12.26 -16.09 14.59
C PHE A 217 -13.67 -16.50 15.03
N LYS A 218 -14.61 -15.59 15.32
CA LYS A 218 -16.00 -15.97 15.71
C LYS A 218 -17.02 -15.67 14.59
N TYR A 219 -17.84 -16.67 14.26
CA TYR A 219 -18.94 -16.52 13.31
C TYR A 219 -20.19 -16.03 14.04
N GLN A 220 -20.65 -14.81 13.75
CA GLN A 220 -22.01 -14.33 14.04
C GLN A 220 -22.64 -13.82 12.74
N PRO A 221 -23.74 -14.41 12.24
CA PRO A 221 -24.53 -13.82 11.18
C PRO A 221 -25.33 -12.65 11.77
N ASP A 222 -25.39 -11.53 11.05
CA ASP A 222 -26.16 -10.36 11.47
C ASP A 222 -27.13 -10.00 10.35
N HIS A 223 -28.32 -10.61 10.42
CA HIS A 223 -29.43 -10.37 9.52
C HIS A 223 -30.33 -9.22 9.99
N ALA A 224 -30.07 -8.65 11.18
CA ALA A 224 -30.92 -7.59 11.73
C ALA A 224 -30.82 -6.32 10.87
N ILE A 225 -29.61 -5.92 10.49
CA ILE A 225 -29.43 -4.74 9.63
C ILE A 225 -29.92 -4.97 8.19
N GLU A 226 -29.87 -6.23 7.71
CA GLU A 226 -30.35 -6.64 6.39
C GLU A 226 -31.87 -6.44 6.31
N ASN A 227 -32.60 -6.95 7.31
CA ASN A 227 -34.04 -6.78 7.43
C ASN A 227 -34.46 -5.31 7.59
N ILE A 228 -33.77 -4.54 8.46
CA ILE A 228 -34.00 -3.09 8.61
C ILE A 228 -33.82 -2.37 7.26
N GLY A 229 -32.82 -2.79 6.49
CA GLY A 229 -32.52 -2.19 5.20
C GLY A 229 -33.51 -2.50 4.10
N GLU A 230 -33.97 -3.74 3.99
CA GLU A 230 -35.02 -4.13 3.04
C GLU A 230 -36.32 -3.38 3.31
N ARG A 231 -36.71 -3.25 4.58
CA ARG A 231 -37.90 -2.49 4.99
C ARG A 231 -37.78 -1.00 4.70
N LEU A 232 -36.62 -0.40 5.01
CA LEU A 232 -36.37 1.01 4.70
C LEU A 232 -36.43 1.26 3.19
N GLU A 233 -35.88 0.37 2.38
CA GLU A 233 -35.89 0.47 0.93
C GLU A 233 -37.31 0.39 0.36
N ALA A 234 -38.14 -0.53 0.87
CA ALA A 234 -39.53 -0.64 0.48
C ALA A 234 -40.33 0.64 0.80
N THR A 235 -40.14 1.22 1.99
CA THR A 235 -40.77 2.49 2.37
C THR A 235 -40.27 3.68 1.53
N ILE A 236 -38.97 3.72 1.21
CA ILE A 236 -38.41 4.73 0.30
C ILE A 236 -39.00 4.59 -1.11
N GLU A 237 -39.20 3.36 -1.59
CA GLU A 237 -39.79 3.10 -2.90
C GLU A 237 -41.23 3.60 -2.99
N ASP A 238 -42.05 3.38 -1.96
CA ASP A 238 -43.42 3.91 -1.93
C ASP A 238 -43.41 5.44 -1.87
N LEU A 239 -42.69 6.02 -0.90
CA LEU A 239 -42.55 7.47 -0.75
C LEU A 239 -41.93 8.16 -1.96
N SER A 240 -41.15 7.45 -2.80
CA SER A 240 -40.59 8.00 -4.04
C SER A 240 -41.66 8.46 -5.03
N ASN A 241 -42.90 7.98 -4.88
CA ASN A 241 -44.05 8.35 -5.69
C ASN A 241 -44.77 9.61 -5.16
N THR A 242 -44.30 10.21 -4.05
CA THR A 242 -44.90 11.43 -3.49
C THR A 242 -44.77 12.65 -4.41
N ARG A 243 -45.75 13.55 -4.30
CA ARG A 243 -45.74 14.88 -4.95
C ARG A 243 -45.09 15.96 -4.08
N ASP A 244 -44.87 15.69 -2.79
CA ASP A 244 -44.30 16.67 -1.86
C ASP A 244 -42.78 16.83 -2.07
N LYS A 245 -42.35 18.05 -2.38
CA LYS A 245 -40.93 18.37 -2.65
C LYS A 245 -40.04 18.22 -1.43
N VAL A 246 -40.57 18.45 -0.22
CA VAL A 246 -39.83 18.33 1.04
C VAL A 246 -39.51 16.87 1.30
N ILE A 247 -40.50 15.97 1.15
CA ILE A 247 -40.29 14.53 1.27
C ILE A 247 -39.28 14.03 0.23
N LEU A 248 -39.41 14.43 -1.05
CA LEU A 248 -38.43 14.08 -2.10
C LEU A 248 -37.01 14.59 -1.80
N THR A 249 -36.87 15.75 -1.18
CA THR A 249 -35.56 16.29 -0.78
C THR A 249 -34.96 15.48 0.37
N GLU A 250 -35.79 15.07 1.33
CA GLU A 250 -35.36 14.24 2.45
C GLU A 250 -35.03 12.80 2.01
N LEU A 251 -35.78 12.23 1.05
CA LEU A 251 -35.46 10.92 0.48
C LEU A 251 -34.05 10.89 -0.16
N ASN A 252 -33.61 12.01 -0.72
CA ASN A 252 -32.25 12.17 -1.27
C ASN A 252 -31.14 12.22 -0.20
N ASN A 253 -31.50 12.44 1.06
CA ASN A 253 -30.54 12.43 2.18
C ASN A 253 -30.26 11.01 2.71
N TYR A 254 -31.06 10.00 2.32
CA TYR A 254 -30.82 8.61 2.74
C TYR A 254 -29.50 8.06 2.17
N PRO A 255 -28.64 7.47 3.02
CA PRO A 255 -27.45 6.76 2.57
C PRO A 255 -27.82 5.40 1.97
N ILE A 256 -27.08 4.96 0.94
CA ILE A 256 -27.22 3.61 0.40
C ILE A 256 -26.57 2.63 1.39
N MET A 257 -27.36 1.80 2.05
CA MET A 257 -26.83 0.82 2.99
C MET A 257 -26.24 -0.38 2.24
N SER A 258 -24.94 -0.66 2.43
CA SER A 258 -24.36 -1.94 1.97
C SER A 258 -24.50 -2.97 3.09
N LEU A 259 -25.52 -3.82 2.98
CA LEU A 259 -26.06 -4.67 4.05
C LEU A 259 -25.14 -5.82 4.53
N THR A 260 -24.01 -6.07 3.86
CA THR A 260 -23.16 -7.26 4.10
C THR A 260 -21.73 -6.95 4.57
N ALA A 261 -21.33 -5.68 4.68
CA ALA A 261 -19.92 -5.30 4.81
C ALA A 261 -19.46 -4.90 6.24
N HIS A 262 -20.36 -4.90 7.24
CA HIS A 262 -20.06 -4.45 8.61
C HIS A 262 -19.50 -5.52 9.54
N THR A 263 -19.73 -6.81 9.25
CA THR A 263 -19.35 -7.88 10.18
C THR A 263 -18.01 -8.51 9.85
N ARG A 264 -17.60 -8.66 8.57
CA ARG A 264 -16.41 -9.43 8.18
C ARG A 264 -15.71 -8.97 6.90
N PRO A 265 -14.39 -9.22 6.76
CA PRO A 265 -13.68 -8.98 5.51
C PRO A 265 -13.99 -10.03 4.44
N PHE A 266 -14.21 -11.29 4.83
CA PHE A 266 -14.63 -12.38 3.91
C PHE A 266 -15.68 -13.30 4.56
N GLY A 267 -16.56 -13.87 3.73
CA GLY A 267 -17.60 -14.82 4.17
C GLY A 267 -17.06 -16.20 4.57
N ARG A 268 -15.89 -16.61 4.07
CA ARG A 268 -15.28 -17.92 4.34
C ARG A 268 -14.32 -17.86 5.54
N LYS A 269 -14.46 -18.78 6.51
CA LYS A 269 -13.67 -18.82 7.75
C LYS A 269 -12.15 -18.89 7.49
N TRP A 270 -11.71 -19.73 6.56
CA TRP A 270 -10.28 -19.91 6.27
C TRP A 270 -9.60 -18.67 5.67
N LEU A 271 -10.32 -17.87 4.87
CA LEU A 271 -9.80 -16.61 4.33
C LEU A 271 -9.57 -15.56 5.43
N ASN A 272 -10.42 -15.53 6.45
CA ASN A 272 -10.25 -14.64 7.61
C ASN A 272 -9.05 -15.06 8.47
N ILE A 273 -8.83 -16.37 8.64
CA ILE A 273 -7.66 -16.91 9.35
C ILE A 273 -6.38 -16.58 8.58
N LEU A 274 -6.37 -16.78 7.26
CA LEU A 274 -5.21 -16.47 6.41
C LEU A 274 -4.89 -14.97 6.40
N ALA A 275 -5.91 -14.13 6.34
CA ALA A 275 -5.77 -12.68 6.49
C ALA A 275 -5.23 -12.27 7.87
N ALA A 276 -5.59 -12.98 8.94
CA ALA A 276 -5.06 -12.74 10.28
C ALA A 276 -3.59 -13.17 10.43
N ILE A 277 -3.20 -14.27 9.79
CA ILE A 277 -1.81 -14.75 9.76
C ILE A 277 -0.91 -13.77 8.98
N LEU A 278 -1.41 -13.22 7.87
CA LEU A 278 -0.68 -12.24 7.07
C LEU A 278 -0.83 -10.84 7.68
N LEU A 279 -0.05 -10.58 8.75
CA LEU A 279 -0.10 -9.40 9.61
C LEU A 279 -0.30 -8.04 8.89
N PRO A 280 0.46 -7.68 7.82
CA PRO A 280 0.25 -6.40 7.14
C PRO A 280 -1.13 -6.31 6.45
N LEU A 281 -1.65 -7.42 5.93
CA LEU A 281 -2.97 -7.48 5.28
C LEU A 281 -4.10 -7.55 6.31
N GLY A 282 -3.89 -8.26 7.42
CA GLY A 282 -4.82 -8.30 8.55
C GLY A 282 -5.07 -6.93 9.18
N ILE A 283 -4.02 -6.14 9.40
CA ILE A 283 -4.14 -4.77 9.92
C ILE A 283 -4.96 -3.89 8.98
N VAL A 284 -4.68 -3.94 7.67
CA VAL A 284 -5.41 -3.14 6.67
C VAL A 284 -6.90 -3.50 6.65
N LEU A 285 -7.23 -4.80 6.72
CA LEU A 285 -8.61 -5.27 6.76
C LEU A 285 -9.33 -4.91 8.08
N TYR A 286 -8.62 -4.94 9.20
CA TYR A 286 -9.15 -4.52 10.50
C TYR A 286 -9.48 -3.03 10.53
N ILE A 287 -8.56 -2.18 10.03
CA ILE A 287 -8.80 -0.72 9.91
C ILE A 287 -9.96 -0.44 8.96
N ARG A 288 -10.04 -1.19 7.83
CA ARG A 288 -11.17 -1.11 6.89
C ARG A 288 -12.50 -1.41 7.58
N MET A 289 -12.58 -2.48 8.37
CA MET A 289 -13.80 -2.86 9.08
C MET A 289 -14.19 -1.81 10.13
N TRP A 290 -13.23 -1.34 10.91
CA TRP A 290 -13.51 -0.32 11.92
C TRP A 290 -14.08 0.96 11.30
N ARG A 291 -13.51 1.40 10.17
CA ARG A 291 -14.07 2.51 9.39
C ARG A 291 -15.50 2.23 8.90
N PHE A 292 -15.79 1.01 8.49
CA PHE A 292 -17.14 0.64 8.07
C PHE A 292 -18.13 0.72 9.24
N ARG A 293 -17.79 0.20 10.42
CA ARG A 293 -18.63 0.31 11.63
C ARG A 293 -18.91 1.77 12.01
N LEU A 294 -17.88 2.61 12.01
CA LEU A 294 -18.04 4.05 12.26
C LEU A 294 -18.90 4.74 11.19
N ARG A 295 -18.83 4.28 9.94
CA ARG A 295 -19.69 4.78 8.85
C ARG A 295 -21.13 4.36 9.08
N LEU A 296 -21.39 3.06 9.28
CA LEU A 296 -22.73 2.53 9.53
C LEU A 296 -23.40 3.27 10.68
N TYR A 297 -22.67 3.52 11.77
CA TYR A 297 -23.22 4.28 12.89
C TYR A 297 -23.60 5.72 12.54
N ARG A 298 -22.82 6.41 11.70
CA ARG A 298 -23.18 7.75 11.20
C ARG A 298 -24.38 7.68 10.27
N ASP A 299 -24.42 6.69 9.39
CA ASP A 299 -25.51 6.47 8.44
C ASP A 299 -26.83 6.19 9.18
N LEU A 300 -26.80 5.37 10.24
CA LEU A 300 -27.95 5.10 11.12
C LEU A 300 -28.49 6.38 11.79
N ARG A 301 -27.62 7.31 12.23
CA ARG A 301 -28.07 8.61 12.76
C ARG A 301 -28.72 9.48 11.68
N VAL A 302 -28.18 9.46 10.46
CA VAL A 302 -28.78 10.21 9.33
C VAL A 302 -30.14 9.64 9.00
N ILE A 303 -30.27 8.31 8.90
CA ILE A 303 -31.55 7.62 8.67
C ILE A 303 -32.57 8.03 9.73
N LYS A 304 -32.22 7.95 11.02
CA LYS A 304 -33.11 8.35 12.11
C LYS A 304 -33.58 9.80 11.98
N ARG A 305 -32.66 10.73 11.72
CA ARG A 305 -32.99 12.16 11.53
C ARG A 305 -33.90 12.37 10.32
N THR A 306 -33.63 11.69 9.21
CA THR A 306 -34.44 11.78 7.98
C THR A 306 -35.83 11.18 8.19
N ASN A 307 -35.94 10.05 8.89
CA ASN A 307 -37.21 9.45 9.30
C ASN A 307 -38.05 10.43 10.13
N GLU A 308 -37.47 11.03 11.16
CA GLU A 308 -38.13 12.03 12.02
C GLU A 308 -38.64 13.24 11.21
N ASN A 309 -37.84 13.73 10.25
CA ASN A 309 -38.24 14.84 9.37
C ASN A 309 -39.41 14.46 8.45
N ILE A 310 -39.40 13.25 7.87
CA ILE A 310 -40.46 12.77 6.97
C ILE A 310 -41.75 12.53 7.75
N ILE A 311 -41.68 11.87 8.91
CA ILE A 311 -42.83 11.63 9.80
C ILE A 311 -43.50 12.96 10.17
N LYS A 312 -42.72 13.94 10.63
CA LYS A 312 -43.23 15.27 10.97
C LYS A 312 -43.90 15.95 9.77
N ARG A 313 -43.31 15.81 8.58
CA ARG A 313 -43.90 16.38 7.35
C ARG A 313 -45.22 15.72 6.98
N ILE A 314 -45.32 14.40 7.14
CA ILE A 314 -46.55 13.64 6.90
C ILE A 314 -47.64 14.04 7.90
N GLU A 315 -47.30 14.23 9.17
CA GLU A 315 -48.22 14.73 10.19
C GLU A 315 -48.75 16.13 9.86
N GLU A 316 -47.88 17.05 9.43
CA GLU A 316 -48.26 18.39 8.97
C GLU A 316 -49.20 18.35 7.76
N MET A 317 -48.94 17.45 6.79
CA MET A 317 -49.81 17.26 5.63
C MET A 317 -51.18 16.71 6.03
N THR A 318 -51.21 15.74 6.93
CA THR A 318 -52.46 15.11 7.41
C THR A 318 -53.29 16.08 8.26
N ALA A 319 -52.63 16.95 9.04
CA ALA A 319 -53.28 18.01 9.82
C ALA A 319 -53.85 19.16 8.96
N GLN A 320 -53.36 19.34 7.73
CA GLN A 320 -53.81 20.37 6.79
C GLN A 320 -54.91 19.91 5.83
N VAL A 321 -55.29 18.63 5.84
CA VAL A 321 -56.47 18.14 5.11
C VAL A 321 -57.70 18.36 6.01
N PRO A 322 -58.50 19.43 5.81
CA PRO A 322 -59.79 19.51 6.47
C PRO A 322 -60.64 18.31 6.04
N GLN A 323 -61.42 17.77 6.97
CA GLN A 323 -62.50 16.82 6.70
C GLN A 323 -63.45 17.38 5.62
N GLN A 324 -63.12 17.18 4.35
CA GLN A 324 -64.04 17.26 3.23
C GLN A 324 -64.23 15.84 2.72
N ASP A 325 -64.95 15.06 3.49
CA ASP A 325 -65.88 14.06 2.97
C ASP A 325 -66.84 13.71 4.11
N ASN A 326 -67.93 14.48 4.15
CA ASN A 326 -69.10 14.16 4.93
C ASN A 326 -70.31 14.41 4.02
N LYS A 327 -70.76 13.37 3.29
CA LYS A 327 -72.15 13.15 2.84
C LYS A 327 -72.28 11.94 1.93
#